data_AF-A0A936YG33-F1
#
_entry.id   AF-A0A936YG33-F1
#
_cell.length_a   1.000
_cell.length_b   1.000
_cell.length_c   1.000
_cell.angle_alpha   90.00
_cell.angle_beta   90.00
_cell.angle_gamma   90.00
#
_symmetry.space_group_name_H-M   'P 1'
#
loop_
_entity.id
_entity.type
_entity.pdbx_description
1 polymer ?
#
loop_
_entity_poly.entity_id
_entity_poly.type
_entity_poly.pdbx_seq_one_letter_code
_entity_poly.pdbx_strand_id
1 'polypeptide(L)' 'MTDLTTLQTRLAEAEEAQHQLMMGAKEVSVSIGNYGSTTYAQANAEKLEQYIEKLKSQIARLSGTARRGVIKVVFDE' A
#
# COMPACT_ATOMS: atom_id res chain seq x y z
N MET A 1 -11.65 -14.78 -2.87
CA MET A 1 -11.45 -14.27 -1.51
C MET A 1 -10.03 -13.72 -1.48
N THR A 2 -9.83 -12.40 -1.36
CA THR A 2 -8.49 -11.85 -1.14
C THR A 2 -8.17 -12.05 0.33
N ASP A 3 -7.31 -13.02 0.62
CA ASP A 3 -6.90 -13.34 1.97
C ASP A 3 -6.13 -12.16 2.58
N LEU A 4 -6.39 -11.88 3.85
CA LEU A 4 -5.69 -10.85 4.62
C LEU A 4 -4.17 -11.03 4.53
N THR A 5 -3.71 -12.28 4.53
CA THR A 5 -2.32 -12.67 4.31
C THR A 5 -1.78 -12.19 2.96
N THR A 6 -2.56 -12.29 1.87
CA THR A 6 -2.17 -11.76 0.56
C THR A 6 -1.98 -10.25 0.60
N LEU A 7 -2.85 -9.51 1.31
CA LEU A 7 -2.71 -8.06 1.45
C LEU A 7 -1.50 -7.68 2.31
N GLN A 8 -1.21 -8.42 3.38
CA GLN A 8 -0.02 -8.21 4.21
C GLN A 8 1.27 -8.48 3.44
N THR A 9 1.34 -9.55 2.66
CA THR A 9 2.50 -9.82 1.78
C THR A 9 2.69 -8.67 0.81
N ARG A 10 1.63 -8.22 0.13
CA ARG A 10 1.71 -7.07 -0.79
C ARG A 10 2.14 -5.78 -0.11
N LEU A 11 1.73 -5.57 1.14
CA LEU A 11 2.14 -4.41 1.90
C LEU A 11 3.65 -4.43 2.15
N ALA A 12 4.18 -5.58 2.58
CA ALA A 12 5.62 -5.75 2.81
C ALA A 12 6.41 -5.56 1.50
N GLU A 13 5.95 -6.14 0.39
CA GLU A 13 6.58 -5.95 -0.93
C GLU A 13 6.58 -4.47 -1.36
N ALA A 14 5.49 -3.75 -1.09
CA ALA A 14 5.39 -2.33 -1.42
C ALA A 14 6.28 -1.45 -0.53
N GLU A 15 6.35 -1.74 0.77
CA GLU A 15 7.25 -1.05 1.72
C GLU A 15 8.73 -1.30 1.37
N GLU A 16 9.09 -2.52 1.00
CA GLU A 16 10.44 -2.85 0.54
C GLU A 16 10.79 -2.07 -0.74
N ALA A 17 9.85 -2.01 -1.69
CA ALA A 17 10.05 -1.23 -2.90
C ALA A 17 10.20 0.27 -2.65
N GLN A 18 9.44 0.82 -1.70
CA GLN A 18 9.57 2.22 -1.29
C GLN A 18 10.96 2.46 -0.68
N HIS A 19 11.43 1.57 0.19
CA HIS A 19 12.77 1.64 0.77
C HIS A 19 13.86 1.58 -0.30
N GLN A 20 13.73 0.69 -1.29
CA GLN A 20 14.68 0.59 -2.41
C GLN A 20 14.70 1.89 -3.23
N LEU A 21 13.54 2.47 -3.56
CA LEU A 21 13.45 3.78 -4.21
C LEU A 21 14.10 4.87 -3.36
N MET A 22 13.88 4.87 -2.05
CA MET A 22 14.46 5.83 -1.12
C MET A 22 15.98 5.70 -1.01
N MET A 23 16.52 4.48 -1.13
CA MET A 23 17.97 4.22 -1.18
C MET A 23 18.62 4.65 -2.50
N GLY A 24 17.83 5.11 -3.49
CA GLY A 24 18.33 5.58 -4.78
C GLY A 24 18.16 4.58 -5.91
N ALA A 25 17.29 3.56 -5.77
CA ALA A 25 16.87 2.75 -6.91
C ALA A 25 16.13 3.63 -7.93
N LYS A 26 16.47 3.49 -9.21
CA LYS A 26 15.78 4.23 -10.29
C LYS A 26 14.33 3.78 -10.47
N GLU A 27 14.12 2.46 -10.43
CA GLU A 27 12.85 1.81 -10.70
C GLU A 27 12.77 0.51 -9.89
N VAL A 28 11.61 0.21 -9.30
CA VAL A 28 11.35 -0.99 -8.52
C VAL A 28 10.04 -1.62 -8.96
N SER A 29 10.06 -2.92 -9.22
CA SER A 29 8.88 -3.66 -9.64
C SER A 29 8.21 -4.34 -8.44
N VAL A 30 6.97 -3.92 -8.14
CA VAL A 30 6.12 -4.54 -7.12
C VAL A 30 5.17 -5.51 -7.80
N SER A 31 5.11 -6.75 -7.33
CA SER A 31 4.17 -7.74 -7.84
C SER A 31 2.77 -7.46 -7.29
N ILE A 32 1.82 -7.07 -8.15
CA ILE A 32 0.42 -6.90 -7.78
C ILE A 32 -0.31 -8.18 -8.18
N GLY A 33 -0.40 -9.12 -7.24
CA GLY A 33 -0.91 -10.47 -7.51
C GLY A 33 -2.22 -10.51 -8.32
N ASN A 34 -2.30 -11.48 -9.23
CA ASN A 34 -3.31 -11.68 -10.28
C ASN A 34 -3.33 -10.67 -11.44
N TYR A 35 -2.62 -9.53 -11.36
CA TYR A 35 -2.62 -8.49 -12.39
C TYR A 35 -1.23 -8.17 -13.00
N GLY A 36 -0.16 -8.77 -12.47
CA GLY A 36 1.21 -8.61 -12.96
C GLY A 36 2.08 -7.73 -12.06
N SER A 37 3.30 -7.43 -12.50
CA SER A 37 4.20 -6.51 -11.82
C SER A 37 3.92 -5.06 -12.26
N THR A 38 3.84 -4.15 -11.28
CA THR A 38 3.87 -2.70 -11.53
C THR A 38 5.25 -2.18 -11.19
N THR A 39 5.89 -1.53 -12.15
CA THR A 39 7.14 -0.82 -11.94
C THR A 39 6.85 0.60 -11.45
N TYR A 40 7.35 0.92 -10.26
CA TYR A 40 7.34 2.24 -9.67
C TYR A 40 8.72 2.86 -9.81
N ALA A 41 8.78 4.08 -10.33
CA ALA A 41 9.98 4.91 -10.37
C ALA A 41 9.89 5.99 -9.30
N GLN A 42 10.98 6.70 -9.03
CA GLN A 42 10.99 7.82 -8.08
C GLN A 42 9.93 8.90 -8.41
N ALA A 43 9.62 9.09 -9.70
CA ALA A 43 8.53 9.97 -10.14
C ALA A 43 7.12 9.50 -9.72
N ASN A 44 6.97 8.22 -9.40
CA ASN A 44 5.73 7.61 -8.90
C ASN A 44 5.83 7.22 -7.42
N ALA A 45 6.83 7.72 -6.67
CA ALA A 45 6.98 7.44 -5.24
C ALA A 45 5.72 7.84 -4.45
N GLU A 46 5.12 8.98 -4.80
CA GLU A 46 3.88 9.44 -4.18
C GLU A 46 2.70 8.48 -4.43
N LYS A 47 2.63 7.88 -5.63
CA LYS A 47 1.61 6.85 -5.94
C LYS A 47 1.87 5.55 -5.18
N LEU A 48 3.14 5.20 -4.95
CA LEU A 48 3.51 4.04 -4.16
C LEU A 48 3.12 4.24 -2.68
N GLU A 49 3.35 5.43 -2.12
CA GLU A 49 2.89 5.80 -0.77
C GLU A 49 1.37 5.70 -0.63
N GLN A 50 0.61 6.30 -1.55
CA GLN A 50 -0.85 6.21 -1.54
C GLN A 50 -1.34 4.76 -1.64
N TYR A 51 -0.62 3.91 -2.40
CA TYR A 51 -0.94 2.49 -2.52
C TYR A 51 -0.69 1.73 -1.21
N ILE A 52 0.42 2.00 -0.52
CA ILE A 52 0.74 1.46 0.81
C ILE A 52 -0.35 1.83 1.82
N GLU A 53 -0.75 3.11 1.87
CA GLU A 53 -1.81 3.57 2.78
C GLU A 53 -3.16 2.91 2.48
N LYS A 54 -3.48 2.73 1.20
CA LYS A 54 -4.68 2.01 0.75
C LYS A 54 -4.65 0.56 1.19
N LEU A 55 -3.51 -0.13 1.05
CA LEU A 55 -3.33 -1.51 1.51
C LEU A 55 -3.48 -1.61 3.04
N LYS A 56 -2.84 -0.73 3.81
CA LYS A 56 -3.02 -0.66 5.28
C LYS A 56 -4.49 -0.48 5.66
N SER A 57 -5.19 0.43 4.97
CA SER A 57 -6.61 0.67 5.18
C SER A 57 -7.48 -0.53 4.83
N GLN A 58 -7.17 -1.25 3.73
CA GLN A 58 -7.86 -2.48 3.36
C GLN A 58 -7.63 -3.60 4.36
N ILE A 59 -6.38 -3.78 4.83
CA ILE A 59 -6.04 -4.75 5.87
C ILE A 59 -6.79 -4.43 7.15
N ALA A 60 -6.84 -3.16 7.58
CA ALA A 60 -7.57 -2.76 8.78
C ALA A 60 -9.09 -3.05 8.67
N ARG A 61 -9.68 -2.82 7.49
CA ARG A 61 -11.08 -3.14 7.20
C ARG A 61 -11.35 -4.66 7.21
N LEU A 62 -10.50 -5.46 6.57
CA LEU A 62 -10.64 -6.92 6.51
C LEU A 62 -10.31 -7.62 7.83
N SER A 63 -9.33 -7.11 8.57
CA SER A 63 -8.91 -7.63 9.88
C SER A 63 -9.98 -7.48 10.96
N GLY A 64 -11.05 -6.72 10.72
CA GLY A 64 -12.05 -6.44 11.76
C GLY A 64 -11.56 -5.50 12.87
N THR A 65 -10.36 -4.94 12.73
CA THR A 65 -9.82 -3.89 13.63
C THR A 65 -10.37 -2.51 13.27
N ALA A 66 -11.40 -2.43 12.42
CA ALA A 66 -12.37 -1.35 12.47
C ALA A 66 -13.21 -1.46 13.77
N ARG A 67 -12.57 -1.42 14.94
CA ARG A 67 -13.24 -0.99 16.15
C ARG A 67 -13.73 0.42 15.85
N ARG A 68 -15.03 0.66 16.03
CA ARG A 68 -15.70 1.96 15.95
C ARG A 68 -14.89 3.01 16.74
N GLY A 69 -13.92 3.64 16.10
CA GLY A 69 -13.27 4.86 16.52
C GLY A 69 -13.93 5.97 15.73
N VAL A 70 -14.65 6.84 16.43
CA VAL A 70 -15.30 8.06 15.92
C VAL A 70 -14.62 8.63 14.67
N ILE A 71 -15.33 8.59 13.55
CA ILE A 71 -14.94 9.26 12.32
C ILE A 71 -15.02 10.76 12.60
N LYS A 72 -13.88 11.40 12.85
CA LYS A 72 -13.76 12.86 12.76
C LYS A 72 -13.46 13.17 11.29
N VAL A 73 -14.51 13.20 10.47
CA VAL A 73 -14.44 13.81 9.15
C VAL A 73 -14.32 15.32 9.36
N VAL A 74 -13.12 15.85 9.18
CA VAL A 74 -12.92 17.28 8.94
C VAL A 74 -12.94 17.41 7.43
N PHE A 75 -14.06 17.89 6.89
CA PHE A 75 -14.15 18.39 5.53
C PHE A 75 -13.59 19.82 5.54
N ASP A 76 -12.59 20.08 4.71
CA ASP A 76 -12.07 21.41 4.44
C ASP A 76 -12.71 21.88 3.11
N GLU A 77 -13.65 22.83 3.22
CA GLU A 77 -13.94 23.99 2.34
C GLU A 77 -15.36 24.53 2.58
#